data_AF-A0A955QKY5-F1
#
_entry.id   AF-A0A955QKY5-F1
#
_cell.length_a   1.000
_cell.length_b   1.000
_cell.length_c   1.000
_cell.angle_alpha   90.00
_cell.angle_beta   90.00
_cell.angle_gamma   90.00
#
_symmetry.space_group_name_H-M   'P 1'
#
loop_
_entity.id
_entity.type
_entity.pdbx_description
1 polymer ?
#
loop_
_entity_poly.entity_id
_entity_poly.type
_entity_poly.pdbx_seq_one_letter_code
_entity_poly.pdbx_strand_id
1 'polypeptide(L)' 'MCTGTRLSPGDLEREIGAFVSRYNERRYQESLNNLSPADVWYGQGQAILEGRRKLKIETLNLGKQLHYQEKTA' A
#
# COMPACT_ATOMS: atom_id res chain seq x y z
N MET A 1 12.15 24.07 28.24
CA MET A 1 12.09 24.96 27.06
C MET A 1 11.65 24.14 25.87
N CYS A 2 10.54 24.49 25.23
CA CYS A 2 10.12 23.84 23.99
C CYS A 2 11.12 24.24 22.90
N THR A 3 12.07 23.37 22.58
CA THR A 3 12.97 23.56 21.43
C THR A 3 12.19 23.25 20.15
N GLY A 4 11.20 24.10 19.84
CA GLY A 4 10.48 24.03 18.59
C GLY A 4 11.39 24.50 17.47
N THR A 5 11.81 23.60 16.60
CA THR A 5 12.54 23.94 15.38
C THR A 5 11.67 24.87 14.54
N ARG A 6 11.93 26.17 14.60
CA ARG A 6 11.28 27.14 13.73
C ARG A 6 11.82 26.95 12.32
N LEU A 7 11.03 26.30 11.47
CA LEU A 7 11.34 26.14 10.05
C LEU A 7 11.27 27.49 9.34
N SER A 8 12.15 27.72 8.36
CA SER A 8 11.96 28.81 7.41
C SER A 8 10.70 28.55 6.57
N PRO A 9 10.07 29.58 5.96
CA PRO A 9 8.92 29.36 5.09
C PRO A 9 9.17 28.33 3.99
N GLY A 10 10.35 28.39 3.34
CA GLY A 10 10.73 27.43 2.30
C GLY A 10 10.99 26.01 2.82
N ASP A 11 11.54 25.87 4.04
CA ASP A 11 11.66 24.55 4.67
C ASP A 11 10.28 23.97 5.00
N LEU A 12 9.36 24.78 5.53
CA LEU A 12 8.01 24.34 5.84
C LEU A 12 7.26 23.88 4.59
N GLU A 13 7.34 24.64 3.50
CA GLU A 13 6.74 24.26 2.21
C GLU A 13 7.29 22.92 1.70
N ARG A 14 8.60 22.72 1.79
CA ARG A 14 9.25 21.47 1.40
C ARG A 14 8.78 20.31 2.27
N GLU A 15 8.74 20.47 3.59
CA GLU A 15 8.31 19.41 4.50
C GLU A 15 6.82 19.05 4.30
N ILE A 16 5.97 20.05 4.05
CA ILE A 16 4.56 19.81 3.69
C ILE A 16 4.45 19.05 2.38
N GLY A 17 5.21 19.44 1.35
CA GLY A 17 5.24 18.73 0.07
C GLY A 17 5.65 17.27 0.25
N ALA A 18 6.72 17.01 1.01
CA ALA A 18 7.18 15.67 1.34
C ALA A 18 6.12 14.85 2.09
N PHE A 19 5.42 15.47 3.05
CA PHE A 19 4.32 14.84 3.77
C PHE A 19 3.17 14.45 2.83
N VAL A 20 2.72 15.37 1.97
CA VAL A 20 1.60 15.15 1.04
C VAL A 20 1.94 14.02 0.07
N SER A 21 3.10 14.06 -0.58
CA SER A 21 3.54 13.00 -1.50
C SER A 21 3.59 11.65 -0.78
N ARG A 22 4.17 11.59 0.41
CA ARG A 22 4.23 10.34 1.19
C ARG A 22 2.84 9.82 1.55
N TYR A 23 1.94 10.68 2.00
CA TYR A 23 0.60 10.28 2.41
C TYR A 23 -0.21 9.75 1.22
N ASN A 24 -0.20 10.48 0.11
CA ASN A 24 -1.04 10.15 -1.03
C ASN A 24 -0.54 8.92 -1.79
N GLU A 25 0.77 8.79 -1.98
CA GLU A 25 1.34 7.79 -2.88
C GLU A 25 1.78 6.51 -2.16
N ARG A 26 2.21 6.60 -0.90
CA ARG A 26 2.93 5.49 -0.24
C ARG A 26 2.21 4.93 0.99
N ARG A 27 1.21 5.64 1.52
CA ARG A 27 0.51 5.20 2.72
C ARG A 27 -0.69 4.34 2.35
N TYR A 28 -0.59 3.04 2.59
CA TYR A 28 -1.75 2.16 2.56
C TYR A 28 -2.67 2.45 3.74
N GLN A 29 -3.97 2.56 3.47
CA GLN A 29 -4.98 2.84 4.48
C GLN A 29 -5.96 1.67 4.61
N GLU A 30 -6.17 1.19 5.84
CA GLU A 30 -7.02 0.02 6.11
C GLU A 30 -8.47 0.23 5.65
N SER A 31 -9.02 1.43 5.87
CA SER A 31 -10.37 1.80 5.42
C SER A 31 -10.52 1.84 3.90
N LEU A 32 -9.41 1.85 3.15
CA LEU A 32 -9.38 1.79 1.69
C LEU A 32 -8.94 0.41 1.18
N ASN A 33 -9.14 -0.65 1.97
CA ASN A 33 -8.69 -2.01 1.64
C ASN A 33 -7.17 -2.09 1.39
N ASN A 34 -6.38 -1.32 2.15
CA ASN A 34 -4.94 -1.20 1.98
C ASN A 34 -4.54 -0.75 0.56
N LEU A 35 -5.29 0.21 0.01
CA LEU A 35 -4.91 1.00 -1.16
C LEU A 35 -4.32 2.34 -0.70
N SER A 36 -3.54 2.97 -1.57
CA SER A 36 -3.13 4.36 -1.34
C SER A 36 -4.28 5.31 -1.68
N PRO A 37 -4.35 6.50 -1.06
CA PRO A 37 -5.30 7.53 -1.46
C PRO A 37 -5.22 7.87 -2.96
N ALA A 38 -4.01 7.89 -3.54
CA ALA A 38 -3.81 8.12 -4.96
C ALA A 38 -4.47 7.04 -5.83
N ASP A 39 -4.31 5.76 -5.50
CA ASP A 39 -4.93 4.65 -6.26
C ASP A 39 -6.46 4.74 -6.28
N VAL A 40 -7.05 5.20 -5.17
CA VAL A 40 -8.50 5.42 -5.06
C VAL A 40 -8.91 6.63 -5.89
N TRP A 41 -8.20 7.76 -5.74
CA TRP A 41 -8.50 8.99 -6.48
C TRP A 41 -8.39 8.80 -8.00
N TYR A 42 -7.37 8.09 -8.48
CA TYR A 42 -7.19 7.78 -9.88
C TYR A 42 -8.08 6.63 -10.39
N GLY A 43 -8.94 6.05 -9.54
CA GLY A 43 -9.87 4.98 -9.92
C GLY A 43 -9.20 3.62 -10.21
N GLN A 44 -7.93 3.44 -9.82
CA GLN A 44 -7.15 2.22 -10.07
C GLN A 44 -7.43 1.12 -9.05
N GLY A 45 -8.09 1.46 -7.93
CA GLY A 45 -8.28 0.56 -6.80
C GLY A 45 -8.88 -0.81 -7.14
N GLN A 46 -9.91 -0.85 -8.01
CA GLN A 46 -10.55 -2.12 -8.38
C GLN A 46 -9.60 -3.06 -9.15
N ALA A 47 -8.82 -2.53 -10.07
CA ALA A 47 -7.85 -3.32 -10.83
C ALA A 47 -6.78 -3.94 -9.92
N ILE A 48 -6.29 -3.16 -8.95
CA ILE A 48 -5.31 -3.62 -7.96
C ILE A 48 -5.89 -4.74 -7.09
N LEU A 49 -7.11 -4.56 -6.57
CA LEU A 49 -7.76 -5.55 -5.71
C LEU A 49 -8.05 -6.86 -6.46
N GLU A 50 -8.49 -6.78 -7.71
CA GLU A 50 -8.73 -7.95 -8.55
C GLU A 50 -7.42 -8.71 -8.86
N GLY A 51 -6.33 -7.99 -9.12
CA GLY A 51 -5.00 -8.60 -9.27
C GLY A 51 -4.56 -9.33 -8.00
N ARG A 52 -4.72 -8.71 -6.83
CA ARG A 52 -4.41 -9.33 -5.52
C ARG A 52 -5.25 -10.58 -5.27
N ARG A 53 -6.54 -10.56 -5.64
CA ARG A 53 -7.44 -11.70 -5.49
C ARG A 53 -6.98 -12.89 -6.32
N LYS A 54 -6.62 -12.67 -7.58
CA LYS A 54 -6.12 -13.72 -8.49
C LYS A 54 -4.84 -14.36 -7.95
N LEU A 55 -3.87 -13.54 -7.57
CA LEU A 55 -2.60 -14.01 -7.00
C LEU A 55 -2.83 -14.84 -5.74
N LYS A 56 -3.73 -14.41 -4.84
CA LYS A 56 -4.05 -15.17 -3.63
C LYS A 56 -4.59 -16.57 -3.96
N ILE A 57 -5.46 -16.69 -4.96
CA ILE A 57 -6.03 -17.98 -5.38
C ILE A 57 -4.93 -18.87 -5.98
N GLU A 58 -4.08 -18.31 -6.85
CA GLU A 58 -2.97 -19.03 -7.47
C GLU A 58 -2.02 -19.60 -6.39
N THR A 59 -1.60 -18.78 -5.44
CA THR A 59 -0.73 -19.20 -4.34
C THR A 59 -1.38 -20.29 -3.47
N LEU A 60 -2.67 -20.17 -3.15
CA LEU A 60 -3.38 -21.20 -2.38
C LEU A 60 -3.48 -22.53 -3.14
N ASN A 61 -3.71 -22.48 -4.46
CA ASN A 61 -3.78 -23.69 -5.29
C ASN A 61 -2.41 -24.38 -5.41
N LEU A 62 -1.35 -23.61 -5.60
CA LEU A 62 0.01 -24.13 -5.60
C LEU A 62 0.34 -24.83 -4.28
N GLY A 63 0.02 -24.19 -3.15
CA GLY A 63 0.22 -24.80 -1.82
C GLY A 63 -0.55 -26.13 -1.65
N LYS A 64 -1.79 -26.21 -2.15
CA LYS A 64 -2.56 -27.46 -2.15
C LYS A 64 -1.89 -28.54 -2.99
N GLN A 65 -1.43 -28.21 -4.20
CA GLN A 65 -0.78 -29.16 -5.10
C GLN A 65 0.47 -29.77 -4.46
N LEU A 66 1.34 -28.94 -3.90
CA LEU A 66 2.55 -29.39 -3.22
C LEU A 66 2.24 -30.33 -2.05
N HIS A 67 1.26 -29.97 -1.22
CA HIS A 67 0.82 -30.81 -0.11
C HIS A 67 0.30 -32.19 -0.54
N TYR A 68 -0.44 -32.26 -1.66
CA TYR A 68 -0.87 -33.55 -2.19
C TYR A 68 0.30 -34.36 -2.77
N GLN A 69 1.24 -33.71 -3.46
CA GLN A 69 2.45 -34.36 -3.96
C GLN A 69 3.27 -35.00 -2.84
N GLU A 70 3.49 -34.26 -1.74
CA GLU A 70 4.19 -34.77 -0.54
C GLU A 70 3.48 -35.96 0.10
N LYS A 71 2.15 -36.02 0.06
CA LYS A 71 1.37 -37.13 0.62
C LYS A 71 1.29 -38.37 -0.27
N THR A 72 1.42 -38.18 -1.58
CA THR A 72 1.39 -39.28 -2.57
C THR A 72 2.77 -39.88 -2.84
N ALA A 73 3.84 -39.20 -2.42
CA ALA A 73 5.21 -39.69 -2.43
C ALA A 73 5.49 -40.58 -1.21
#